data_AF-A0A1L9GZL1-F1
#
_entry.id   AF-A0A1L9GZL1-F1
#
_cell.length_a   1.000
_cell.length_b   1.000
_cell.length_c   1.000
_cell.angle_alpha   90.00
_cell.angle_beta   90.00
_cell.angle_gamma   90.00
#
_symmetry.space_group_name_H-M   'P 1'
#
loop_
_entity.id
_entity.type
_entity.pdbx_description
1 polymer ?
#
loop_
_entity_poly.entity_id
_entity_poly.type
_entity_poly.pdbx_seq_one_letter_code
_entity_poly.pdbx_strand_id
1 'polypeptide(L)'
;MKQNHLMALSLLPILLFAGFVSAQTDRPGATTSRARRLQTEQTRTDFRQQIETRQAEREKLQTERRSALQERISVIRDERKQQATLRINDQLQKLNARILEHFSNLLDRQSEILNRIKARVDTIERAGREVSQARADLAKAEEALTAARVAILAQTAKTYQIQIETETTLKRDVGATRQALREDLEQVRDAIRAGQEALRRTVTNLAGIMSNATSSAPTTARTN
;
A
#
# COMPACT_ATOMS: atom_id res chain seq x y z
N MET A 1 28.95 -25.86 17.00
CA MET A 1 27.73 -26.05 17.80
C MET A 1 27.23 -24.69 18.27
N LYS A 2 25.94 -24.41 18.03
CA LYS A 2 25.02 -23.47 18.73
C LYS A 2 25.48 -22.01 18.87
N GLN A 3 24.92 -21.09 18.07
CA GLN A 3 23.74 -20.25 18.40
C GLN A 3 23.89 -19.43 19.70
N ASN A 4 23.90 -18.10 19.57
CA ASN A 4 22.99 -17.17 20.25
C ASN A 4 23.40 -15.71 19.96
N HIS A 5 22.94 -15.15 18.84
CA HIS A 5 22.82 -13.71 18.71
C HIS A 5 21.46 -13.30 19.25
N LEU A 6 21.49 -12.64 20.41
CA LEU A 6 20.38 -11.89 20.98
C LEU A 6 19.86 -10.89 19.94
N MET A 7 18.61 -11.05 19.53
CA MET A 7 17.85 -9.99 18.86
C MET A 7 17.47 -8.94 19.90
N ALA A 8 18.06 -7.74 19.77
CA ALA A 8 17.60 -6.54 20.44
C ALA A 8 16.25 -6.14 19.83
N LEU A 9 15.17 -6.54 20.49
CA LEU A 9 13.80 -6.11 20.21
C LEU A 9 13.64 -4.70 20.81
N SER A 10 13.82 -3.65 20.00
CA SER A 10 13.53 -2.28 20.42
C SER A 10 12.01 -2.06 20.48
N LEU A 11 11.47 -2.12 21.70
CA LEU A 11 10.10 -1.73 22.03
C LEU A 11 9.89 -0.24 21.70
N LEU A 12 8.91 0.05 20.84
CA LEU A 12 8.43 1.40 20.56
C LEU A 12 7.16 1.65 21.40
N PRO A 13 7.05 2.76 22.14
CA PRO A 13 5.94 2.97 23.07
C PRO A 13 4.65 3.30 22.32
N ILE A 14 3.62 2.48 22.55
CA ILE A 14 2.24 2.75 22.14
C ILE A 14 1.67 3.79 23.12
N LEU A 15 1.58 5.04 22.69
CA LEU A 15 0.86 6.09 23.41
C LEU A 15 -0.66 5.90 23.21
N LEU A 16 -1.31 5.30 24.20
CA LEU A 16 -2.76 5.31 24.39
C LEU A 16 -3.19 6.71 24.82
N PHE A 17 -3.75 7.50 23.90
CA PHE A 17 -4.47 8.73 24.24
C PHE A 17 -5.95 8.40 24.45
N ALA A 18 -6.37 8.42 25.71
CA ALA A 18 -7.77 8.32 26.12
C ALA A 18 -8.29 9.71 26.53
N GLY A 19 -9.52 10.03 26.12
CA GLY A 19 -10.28 11.23 26.48
C GLY A 19 -10.31 12.25 25.33
N PHE A 20 -11.43 12.84 24.92
CA PHE A 20 -12.74 13.02 25.54
C PHE A 20 -13.71 13.30 24.37
N VAL A 21 -14.75 12.49 24.15
CA VAL A 21 -15.75 12.76 23.10
C VAL A 21 -16.84 13.65 23.70
N SER A 22 -16.75 14.95 23.46
CA SER A 22 -17.90 15.84 23.57
C SER A 22 -18.73 15.71 22.31
N ALA A 23 -19.93 15.16 22.44
CA ALA A 23 -20.93 15.12 21.38
C ALA A 23 -21.52 16.52 21.17
N GLN A 24 -20.86 17.33 20.33
CA GLN A 24 -21.44 18.54 19.76
C GLN A 24 -21.95 18.20 18.35
N THR A 25 -23.26 18.25 18.16
CA THR A 25 -23.93 18.01 16.87
C THR A 25 -23.66 19.14 15.89
N ASP A 26 -22.48 19.14 15.27
CA ASP A 26 -22.21 19.98 14.11
C ASP A 26 -22.70 19.28 12.84
N ARG A 27 -23.64 19.94 12.15
CA ARG A 27 -24.14 19.54 10.84
C ARG A 27 -22.95 19.38 9.87
N PRO A 28 -22.67 18.19 9.32
CA PRO A 28 -21.53 18.02 8.41
C PRO A 28 -21.90 18.55 7.02
N GLY A 29 -21.80 19.87 6.83
CA GLY A 29 -22.03 20.57 5.57
C GLY A 29 -20.79 21.37 5.19
N ALA A 30 -20.21 21.07 4.02
CA ALA A 30 -19.02 21.70 3.40
C ALA A 30 -17.68 21.64 4.17
N THR A 31 -17.64 21.97 5.46
CA THR A 31 -16.42 22.03 6.29
C THR A 31 -15.78 20.65 6.45
N THR A 32 -16.59 19.61 6.71
CA THR A 32 -16.12 18.22 6.86
C THR A 32 -15.56 17.64 5.56
N SER A 33 -16.11 18.02 4.41
CA SER A 33 -15.65 17.57 3.09
C SER A 33 -14.32 18.22 2.71
N ARG A 34 -14.14 19.51 3.02
CA ARG A 34 -12.87 20.22 2.81
C ARG A 34 -11.78 19.68 3.72
N ALA A 35 -12.07 19.49 5.01
CA ALA A 35 -11.13 18.91 5.97
C ALA A 35 -10.65 17.51 5.54
N ARG A 36 -11.56 16.64 5.07
CA ARG A 36 -11.19 15.30 4.55
C ARG A 36 -10.31 15.34 3.30
N ARG A 37 -10.57 16.28 2.38
CA ARG A 37 -9.72 16.47 1.20
C ARG A 37 -8.32 16.89 1.62
N LEU A 38 -8.21 17.89 2.49
CA LEU A 38 -6.92 18.35 3.03
C LEU A 38 -6.18 17.23 3.75
N GLN A 39 -6.86 16.45 4.60
CA GLN A 39 -6.24 15.32 5.29
C GLN A 39 -5.75 14.24 4.31
N THR A 40 -6.49 13.98 3.24
CA THR A 40 -6.07 13.01 2.21
C THR A 40 -4.88 13.53 1.41
N GLU A 41 -4.88 14.80 1.05
CA GLU A 41 -3.76 15.46 0.38
C GLU A 41 -2.51 15.42 1.26
N GLN A 42 -2.62 15.76 2.54
CA GLN A 42 -1.53 15.63 3.51
C GLN A 42 -1.03 14.20 3.62
N THR A 43 -1.94 13.23 3.79
CA THR A 43 -1.54 11.81 3.86
C THR A 43 -0.80 11.35 2.61
N ARG A 44 -1.19 11.87 1.43
CA ARG A 44 -0.51 11.59 0.16
C ARG A 44 0.86 12.26 0.09
N THR A 45 0.98 13.52 0.49
CA THR A 45 2.27 14.24 0.49
C THR A 45 3.24 13.58 1.45
N ASP A 46 2.80 13.24 2.65
CA ASP A 46 3.63 12.60 3.66
C ASP A 46 4.08 11.21 3.18
N PHE A 47 3.18 10.45 2.56
CA PHE A 47 3.51 9.16 1.96
C PHE A 47 4.54 9.29 0.83
N ARG A 48 4.39 10.29 -0.05
CA ARG A 48 5.36 10.56 -1.12
C ARG A 48 6.73 10.94 -0.57
N GLN A 49 6.78 11.82 0.42
CA GLN A 49 8.03 12.19 1.09
C GLN A 49 8.70 10.99 1.76
N GLN A 50 7.94 10.10 2.40
CA GLN A 50 8.48 8.88 2.98
C GLN A 50 9.02 7.92 1.91
N ILE A 51 8.35 7.81 0.76
CA ILE A 51 8.88 7.04 -0.37
C ILE A 51 10.19 7.67 -0.85
N GLU A 52 10.21 8.97 -1.14
CA GLU A 52 11.41 9.68 -1.63
C GLU A 52 12.59 9.51 -0.67
N THR A 53 12.36 9.68 0.63
CA THR A 53 13.39 9.48 1.67
C THR A 53 13.97 8.07 1.63
N ARG A 54 13.10 7.05 1.62
CA ARG A 54 13.53 5.64 1.55
C ARG A 54 14.20 5.28 0.22
N GLN A 55 13.77 5.90 -0.88
CA GLN A 55 14.41 5.71 -2.18
C GLN A 55 15.84 6.28 -2.16
N ALA A 56 16.03 7.48 -1.62
CA ALA A 56 17.35 8.09 -1.51
C ALA A 56 18.29 7.28 -0.60
N GLU A 57 17.80 6.79 0.55
CA GLU A 57 18.57 5.89 1.42
C GLU A 57 18.96 4.58 0.71
N ARG A 58 18.01 3.97 -0.01
CA ARG A 58 18.24 2.76 -0.78
C ARG A 58 19.24 2.98 -1.91
N GLU A 59 19.21 4.12 -2.58
CA GLU A 59 20.13 4.45 -3.67
C GLU A 59 21.58 4.55 -3.18
N LYS A 60 21.80 5.16 -2.01
CA LYS A 60 23.11 5.18 -1.36
C LYS A 60 23.62 3.77 -1.06
N LEU A 61 22.77 2.91 -0.50
CA LEU A 61 23.13 1.53 -0.22
C LEU A 61 23.34 0.69 -1.51
N GLN A 62 22.67 1.05 -2.60
CA GLN A 62 22.82 0.36 -3.88
C GLN A 62 24.16 0.63 -4.53
N THR A 63 24.69 1.85 -4.47
CA THR A 63 25.99 2.15 -5.08
C THR A 63 27.10 1.34 -4.43
N GLU A 64 27.10 1.26 -3.10
CA GLU A 64 28.02 0.41 -2.31
C GLU A 64 27.87 -1.08 -2.63
N ARG A 65 26.63 -1.56 -2.78
CA ARG A 65 26.40 -2.97 -3.13
C ARG A 65 26.76 -3.30 -4.56
N ARG A 66 26.65 -2.34 -5.48
CA ARG A 66 27.04 -2.49 -6.88
C ARG A 66 28.55 -2.64 -7.00
N SER A 67 29.33 -1.83 -6.30
CA SER A 67 30.80 -2.00 -6.28
C SER A 67 31.20 -3.34 -5.66
N ALA A 68 30.59 -3.72 -4.53
CA ALA A 68 30.83 -5.03 -3.93
C ALA A 68 30.45 -6.20 -4.86
N LEU A 69 29.40 -6.06 -5.67
CA LEU A 69 29.03 -7.06 -6.68
C LEU A 69 30.07 -7.11 -7.81
N GLN A 70 30.56 -5.96 -8.28
CA GLN A 70 31.61 -5.87 -9.31
C GLN A 70 32.90 -6.57 -8.86
N GLU A 71 33.30 -6.39 -7.61
CA GLU A 71 34.45 -7.10 -7.04
C GLU A 71 34.22 -8.62 -7.01
N ARG A 72 33.04 -9.08 -6.57
CA ARG A 72 32.71 -10.52 -6.49
C ARG A 72 32.66 -11.20 -7.84
N ILE A 73 32.14 -10.54 -8.87
CA ILE A 73 32.05 -11.12 -10.22
C ILE A 73 33.41 -11.15 -10.94
N SER A 74 34.42 -10.39 -10.50
CA SER A 74 35.74 -10.37 -11.13
C SER A 74 36.44 -11.74 -11.08
N VAL A 75 36.04 -12.60 -10.13
CA VAL A 75 36.53 -13.97 -9.97
C VAL A 75 35.92 -14.94 -11.01
N ILE A 76 34.81 -14.57 -11.65
CA ILE A 76 34.14 -15.37 -12.68
C ILE A 76 34.96 -15.29 -13.97
N ARG A 77 35.25 -16.43 -14.63
CA ARG A 77 36.07 -16.42 -15.85
C ARG A 77 35.30 -15.97 -17.09
N ASP A 78 34.01 -16.30 -17.16
CA ASP A 78 33.16 -15.98 -18.30
C ASP A 78 32.64 -14.54 -18.23
N GLU A 79 33.19 -13.67 -19.07
CA GLU A 79 32.78 -12.26 -19.21
C GLU A 79 31.29 -12.10 -19.57
N ARG A 80 30.70 -13.03 -20.34
CA ARG A 80 29.28 -12.96 -20.69
C ARG A 80 28.42 -13.16 -19.44
N LYS A 81 28.82 -14.06 -18.55
CA LYS A 81 28.13 -14.30 -17.27
C LYS A 81 28.28 -13.13 -16.30
N GLN A 82 29.46 -12.50 -16.27
CA GLN A 82 29.67 -11.27 -15.49
C GLN A 82 28.73 -10.16 -15.95
N GLN A 83 28.73 -9.85 -17.25
CA GLN A 83 27.88 -8.80 -17.82
C GLN A 83 26.39 -9.10 -17.65
N ALA A 84 25.98 -10.35 -17.84
CA ALA A 84 24.61 -10.78 -17.60
C ALA A 84 24.19 -10.55 -16.13
N THR A 85 25.05 -10.88 -15.17
CA THR A 85 24.77 -10.71 -13.74
C THR A 85 24.62 -9.24 -13.36
N LEU A 86 25.51 -8.37 -13.85
CA LEU A 86 25.40 -6.92 -13.65
C LEU A 86 24.12 -6.35 -14.25
N ARG A 87 23.80 -6.76 -15.49
CA ARG A 87 22.56 -6.33 -16.16
C ARG A 87 21.33 -6.77 -15.37
N ILE A 88 21.31 -8.01 -14.86
CA ILE A 88 20.20 -8.51 -14.06
C ILE A 88 20.07 -7.74 -12.75
N ASN A 89 21.19 -7.45 -12.07
CA ASN A 89 21.17 -6.62 -10.87
C ASN A 89 20.51 -5.25 -11.12
N ASP A 90 20.92 -4.56 -12.19
CA ASP A 90 20.35 -3.26 -12.57
C ASP A 90 18.87 -3.38 -12.95
N GLN A 91 18.49 -4.46 -13.62
CA GLN A 91 17.09 -4.72 -13.98
C GLN A 91 16.21 -4.96 -12.75
N LEU A 92 16.70 -5.65 -11.72
CA LEU A 92 15.95 -5.90 -10.49
C LEU A 92 15.60 -4.60 -9.77
N GLN A 93 16.57 -3.68 -9.70
CA GLN A 93 16.40 -2.37 -9.08
C GLN A 93 15.35 -1.53 -9.83
N LYS A 94 15.49 -1.43 -11.16
CA LYS A 94 14.55 -0.71 -12.03
C LYS A 94 13.15 -1.32 -11.97
N LEU A 95 13.05 -2.65 -11.93
CA LEU A 95 11.79 -3.35 -11.86
C LEU A 95 11.06 -3.06 -10.54
N ASN A 96 11.77 -3.14 -9.41
CA ASN A 96 11.20 -2.82 -8.10
C ASN A 96 10.68 -1.38 -8.07
N ALA A 97 11.51 -0.41 -8.47
CA ALA A 97 11.11 1.00 -8.51
C ALA A 97 9.87 1.24 -9.39
N ARG A 98 9.88 0.71 -10.62
CA ARG A 98 8.77 0.88 -11.56
C ARG A 98 7.46 0.28 -11.04
N ILE A 99 7.51 -0.90 -10.43
CA ILE A 99 6.31 -1.57 -9.91
C ILE A 99 5.77 -0.83 -8.68
N LEU A 100 6.64 -0.38 -7.77
CA LEU A 100 6.23 0.39 -6.60
C LEU A 100 5.64 1.75 -6.96
N GLU A 101 6.17 2.40 -7.99
CA GLU A 101 5.59 3.64 -8.52
C GLU A 101 4.17 3.39 -9.08
N HIS A 102 4.00 2.33 -9.87
CA HIS A 102 2.68 1.94 -10.37
C HIS A 102 1.69 1.68 -9.22
N PHE A 103 2.13 0.94 -8.20
CA PHE A 103 1.33 0.63 -7.01
C PHE A 103 0.97 1.85 -6.18
N SER A 104 1.89 2.80 -6.01
CA SER A 104 1.64 4.06 -5.30
C SER A 104 0.56 4.88 -6.01
N ASN A 105 0.63 4.97 -7.34
CA ASN A 105 -0.39 5.63 -8.16
C ASN A 105 -1.77 4.95 -8.07
N LEU A 106 -1.81 3.62 -7.95
CA LEU A 106 -3.06 2.90 -7.71
C LEU A 106 -3.65 3.23 -6.34
N LEU A 107 -2.85 3.29 -5.28
CA LEU A 107 -3.32 3.67 -3.94
C LEU A 107 -3.83 5.11 -3.88
N ASP A 108 -3.23 6.02 -4.64
CA ASP A 108 -3.74 7.38 -4.79
C ASP A 108 -5.17 7.34 -5.34
N ARG A 109 -5.40 6.68 -6.47
CA ARG A 109 -6.74 6.54 -7.06
C ARG A 109 -7.74 5.88 -6.11
N GLN A 110 -7.32 4.83 -5.40
CA GLN A 110 -8.16 4.15 -4.41
C GLN A 110 -8.56 5.07 -3.25
N SER A 111 -7.65 5.91 -2.76
CA SER A 111 -7.93 6.90 -1.71
C SER A 111 -8.93 7.97 -2.18
N GLU A 112 -8.85 8.36 -3.46
CA GLU A 112 -9.79 9.27 -4.10
C GLU A 112 -11.20 8.69 -4.16
N ILE A 113 -11.30 7.42 -4.56
CA ILE A 113 -12.57 6.67 -4.59
C ILE A 113 -13.14 6.57 -3.18
N LEU A 114 -12.33 6.20 -2.20
CA LEU A 114 -12.74 6.11 -0.79
C LEU A 114 -13.39 7.42 -0.33
N ASN A 115 -12.77 8.57 -0.62
CA ASN A 115 -13.32 9.88 -0.25
C ASN A 115 -14.67 10.17 -0.89
N ARG A 116 -14.86 9.79 -2.16
CA ARG A 116 -16.15 9.93 -2.84
C ARG A 116 -17.22 9.05 -2.18
N ILE A 117 -16.86 7.82 -1.80
CA ILE A 117 -17.76 6.91 -1.09
C ILE A 117 -18.14 7.49 0.27
N LYS A 118 -17.18 8.00 1.05
CA LYS A 118 -17.47 8.67 2.33
C LYS A 118 -18.49 9.79 2.17
N ALA A 119 -18.30 10.67 1.18
CA ALA A 119 -19.22 11.77 0.91
C ALA A 119 -20.62 11.26 0.51
N ARG A 120 -20.70 10.13 -0.22
CA ARG A 120 -21.97 9.50 -0.58
C ARG A 120 -22.67 8.90 0.63
N VAL A 121 -21.94 8.22 1.51
CA VAL A 121 -22.47 7.68 2.77
C VAL A 121 -23.06 8.81 3.62
N ASP A 122 -22.35 9.93 3.79
CA ASP A 122 -22.89 11.07 4.54
C ASP A 122 -24.18 11.65 3.91
N THR A 123 -24.29 11.58 2.58
CA THR A 123 -25.48 12.06 1.86
C THR A 123 -26.69 11.16 2.10
N ILE A 124 -26.46 9.84 2.10
CA ILE A 124 -27.48 8.82 2.35
C ILE A 124 -27.96 8.89 3.81
N GLU A 125 -27.03 9.03 4.75
CA GLU A 125 -27.32 9.19 6.17
C GLU A 125 -28.16 10.45 6.44
N ARG A 126 -27.80 11.59 5.82
CA ARG A 126 -28.60 12.83 5.89
C ARG A 126 -30.01 12.68 5.31
N ALA A 127 -30.21 11.74 4.41
CA ALA A 127 -31.53 11.39 3.89
C ALA A 127 -32.31 10.45 4.83
N GLY A 128 -31.83 10.24 6.06
CA GLY A 128 -32.48 9.42 7.09
C GLY A 128 -32.33 7.92 6.88
N ARG A 129 -31.35 7.48 6.08
CA ARG A 129 -31.15 6.06 5.77
C ARG A 129 -30.11 5.44 6.70
N GLU A 130 -30.33 4.16 6.99
CA GLU A 130 -29.41 3.30 7.72
C GLU A 130 -28.11 3.12 6.90
N VAL A 131 -26.95 3.38 7.53
CA VAL A 131 -25.62 3.31 6.88
C VAL A 131 -24.55 2.63 7.74
N SER A 132 -24.89 2.02 8.87
CA SER A 132 -23.92 1.45 9.81
C SER A 132 -23.03 0.41 9.15
N GLN A 133 -23.60 -0.46 8.31
CA GLN A 133 -22.82 -1.45 7.57
C GLN A 133 -21.86 -0.78 6.58
N ALA A 134 -22.31 0.24 5.85
CA ALA A 134 -21.45 0.98 4.92
C ALA A 134 -20.32 1.75 5.65
N ARG A 135 -20.58 2.25 6.87
CA ARG A 135 -19.56 2.86 7.74
C ARG A 135 -18.53 1.83 8.21
N ALA A 136 -18.97 0.63 8.60
CA ALA A 136 -18.07 -0.45 8.99
C ALA A 136 -17.17 -0.91 7.82
N ASP A 137 -17.73 -1.00 6.61
CA ASP A 137 -16.95 -1.38 5.43
C ASP A 137 -15.98 -0.28 4.97
N LEU A 138 -16.36 0.99 5.13
CA LEU A 138 -15.46 2.13 4.93
C LEU A 138 -14.23 2.06 5.85
N ALA A 139 -14.42 1.74 7.13
CA ALA A 139 -13.32 1.59 8.08
C ALA A 139 -12.36 0.47 7.66
N LYS A 140 -12.89 -0.70 7.24
CA LYS A 140 -12.07 -1.80 6.71
C LYS A 140 -11.30 -1.40 5.45
N ALA A 141 -11.91 -0.60 4.57
CA ALA A 141 -11.23 -0.09 3.39
C ALA A 141 -10.08 0.87 3.76
N GLU A 142 -10.27 1.74 4.76
CA GLU A 142 -9.20 2.61 5.28
C GLU A 142 -8.02 1.82 5.85
N GLU A 143 -8.31 0.80 6.65
CA GLU A 143 -7.30 -0.09 7.22
C GLU A 143 -6.51 -0.81 6.11
N ALA A 144 -7.22 -1.36 5.11
CA ALA A 144 -6.58 -2.06 4.00
C ALA A 144 -5.69 -1.14 3.14
N LEU A 145 -6.13 0.10 2.87
CA LEU A 145 -5.30 1.07 2.16
C LEU A 145 -4.08 1.50 2.98
N THR A 146 -4.22 1.62 4.30
CA THR A 146 -3.12 1.91 5.22
C THR A 146 -2.10 0.77 5.23
N ALA A 147 -2.56 -0.48 5.32
CA ALA A 147 -1.70 -1.66 5.24
C ALA A 147 -0.94 -1.73 3.89
N ALA A 148 -1.60 -1.41 2.78
CA ALA A 148 -0.97 -1.37 1.47
C ALA A 148 0.13 -0.29 1.37
N ARG A 149 -0.08 0.91 1.96
CA ARG A 149 0.95 1.94 2.06
C ARG A 149 2.16 1.46 2.86
N VAL A 150 1.92 0.80 4.00
CA VAL A 150 2.98 0.21 4.83
C VAL A 150 3.78 -0.83 4.04
N ALA A 151 3.10 -1.69 3.27
CA ALA A 151 3.75 -2.70 2.43
C ALA A 151 4.64 -2.05 1.34
N ILE A 152 4.16 -1.02 0.66
CA ILE A 152 4.97 -0.26 -0.33
C ILE A 152 6.18 0.38 0.34
N LEU A 153 6.02 1.01 1.50
CA LEU A 153 7.13 1.64 2.22
C LEU A 153 8.17 0.61 2.65
N ALA A 154 7.74 -0.53 3.20
CA ALA A 154 8.64 -1.62 3.56
C ALA A 154 9.42 -2.12 2.33
N GLN A 155 8.72 -2.33 1.21
CA GLN A 155 9.33 -2.80 -0.03
C GLN A 155 10.26 -1.76 -0.69
N THR A 156 9.98 -0.46 -0.48
CA THR A 156 10.82 0.64 -0.98
C THR A 156 12.19 0.65 -0.29
N ALA A 157 12.24 0.27 0.99
CA ALA A 157 13.48 0.20 1.77
C ALA A 157 14.31 -1.07 1.46
N LYS A 158 13.74 -2.09 0.82
CA LYS A 158 14.46 -3.34 0.54
C LYS A 158 15.51 -3.16 -0.56
N THR A 159 16.58 -3.92 -0.40
CA THR A 159 17.69 -4.00 -1.34
C THR A 159 17.98 -5.46 -1.66
N TYR A 160 18.02 -5.78 -2.95
CA TYR A 160 18.26 -7.13 -3.46
C TYR A 160 19.72 -7.24 -3.87
N GLN A 161 20.49 -8.07 -3.16
CA GLN A 161 21.89 -8.33 -3.46
C GLN A 161 22.07 -9.76 -3.92
N ILE A 162 22.66 -9.92 -5.09
CA ILE A 162 23.05 -11.23 -5.60
C ILE A 162 24.28 -11.69 -4.80
N GLN A 163 24.13 -12.75 -4.02
CA GLN A 163 25.24 -13.38 -3.32
C GLN A 163 25.84 -14.45 -4.22
N ILE A 164 27.08 -14.26 -4.67
CA ILE A 164 27.76 -15.17 -5.58
C ILE A 164 28.70 -16.03 -4.77
N GLU A 165 28.49 -17.34 -4.78
CA GLU A 165 29.39 -18.29 -4.14
C GLU A 165 30.45 -18.78 -5.15
N THR A 166 30.00 -19.27 -6.30
CA THR A 166 30.87 -19.81 -7.35
C THR A 166 30.27 -19.60 -8.74
N GLU A 167 31.07 -19.81 -9.78
CA GLU A 167 30.59 -19.71 -11.17
C GLU A 167 29.54 -20.77 -11.54
N THR A 168 29.63 -21.98 -10.96
CA THR A 168 28.68 -23.07 -11.23
C THR A 168 27.32 -22.82 -10.57
N THR A 169 27.29 -22.09 -9.45
CA THR A 169 26.05 -21.74 -8.73
C THR A 169 25.43 -20.42 -9.18
N LEU A 170 26.13 -19.60 -9.97
CA LEU A 170 25.71 -18.26 -10.35
C LEU A 170 24.26 -18.16 -10.84
N LYS A 171 23.82 -19.10 -11.70
CA LYS A 171 22.44 -19.12 -12.22
C LYS A 171 21.40 -19.31 -11.10
N ARG A 172 21.69 -20.20 -10.15
CA ARG A 172 20.86 -20.46 -8.98
C ARG A 172 20.81 -19.23 -8.08
N ASP A 173 21.95 -18.62 -7.83
CA ASP A 173 22.09 -17.50 -6.89
C ASP A 173 21.37 -16.23 -7.41
N VAL A 174 21.51 -15.95 -8.71
CA VAL A 174 20.71 -14.93 -9.41
C VAL A 174 19.22 -15.28 -9.35
N GLY A 175 18.87 -16.55 -9.62
CA GLY A 175 17.50 -17.04 -9.57
C GLY A 175 16.82 -16.82 -8.22
N ALA A 176 17.52 -17.11 -7.12
CA ALA A 176 17.04 -16.91 -5.77
C ALA A 176 16.74 -15.42 -5.48
N THR A 177 17.63 -14.52 -5.92
CA THR A 177 17.45 -13.07 -5.75
C THR A 177 16.23 -12.56 -6.54
N ARG A 178 16.05 -13.04 -7.77
CA ARG A 178 14.86 -12.73 -8.59
C ARG A 178 13.58 -13.23 -7.94
N GLN A 179 13.63 -14.43 -7.38
CA GLN A 179 12.50 -15.08 -6.73
C GLN A 179 12.08 -14.32 -5.47
N ALA A 180 13.03 -13.88 -4.65
CA ALA A 180 12.77 -13.05 -3.48
C ALA A 180 12.08 -11.73 -3.85
N LEU A 181 12.57 -11.02 -4.89
CA LEU A 181 11.89 -9.81 -5.36
C LEU A 181 10.45 -10.10 -5.82
N ARG A 182 10.24 -11.22 -6.52
CA ARG A 182 8.90 -11.60 -7.00
C ARG A 182 7.94 -11.83 -5.83
N GLU A 183 8.32 -12.65 -4.86
CA GLU A 183 7.50 -12.97 -3.69
C GLU A 183 7.14 -11.70 -2.90
N ASP A 184 8.12 -10.84 -2.70
CA ASP A 184 7.93 -9.56 -2.02
C ASP A 184 6.95 -8.64 -2.77
N LEU A 185 7.07 -8.53 -4.09
CA LEU A 185 6.15 -7.74 -4.91
C LEU A 185 4.74 -8.36 -4.98
N GLU A 186 4.62 -9.67 -4.88
CA GLU A 186 3.33 -10.36 -4.77
C GLU A 186 2.62 -10.00 -3.48
N GLN A 187 3.34 -9.96 -2.35
CA GLN A 187 2.77 -9.52 -1.07
C GLN A 187 2.25 -8.08 -1.14
N VAL A 188 3.02 -7.16 -1.75
CA VAL A 188 2.57 -5.78 -1.96
C VAL A 188 1.32 -5.72 -2.83
N ARG A 189 1.31 -6.49 -3.94
CA ARG A 189 0.15 -6.56 -4.84
C ARG A 189 -1.09 -7.06 -4.12
N ASP A 190 -0.96 -8.07 -3.27
CA ASP A 190 -2.08 -8.67 -2.56
C ASP A 190 -2.65 -7.71 -1.50
N ALA A 191 -1.80 -6.92 -0.83
CA ALA A 191 -2.26 -5.83 0.03
C ALA A 191 -3.08 -4.77 -0.74
N ILE A 192 -2.65 -4.38 -1.94
CA ILE A 192 -3.39 -3.43 -2.80
C ILE A 192 -4.72 -4.02 -3.28
N ARG A 193 -4.74 -5.31 -3.60
CA ARG A 193 -5.97 -6.03 -3.97
C ARG A 193 -6.96 -6.09 -2.81
N ALA A 194 -6.49 -6.31 -1.59
CA ALA A 194 -7.33 -6.27 -0.40
C ALA A 194 -8.00 -4.89 -0.25
N GLY A 195 -7.25 -3.80 -0.48
CA GLY A 195 -7.82 -2.44 -0.53
C GLY A 195 -8.87 -2.26 -1.62
N GLN A 196 -8.59 -2.76 -2.84
CA GLN A 196 -9.54 -2.71 -3.96
C GLN A 196 -10.85 -3.46 -3.65
N GLU A 197 -10.74 -4.65 -3.07
CA GLU A 197 -11.87 -5.51 -2.73
C GLU A 197 -12.71 -4.90 -1.62
N ALA A 198 -12.09 -4.34 -0.58
CA ALA A 198 -12.79 -3.61 0.46
C ALA A 198 -13.59 -2.42 -0.09
N LEU A 199 -13.00 -1.66 -1.03
CA LEU A 199 -13.72 -0.58 -1.72
C LEU A 199 -14.89 -1.10 -2.54
N ARG A 200 -14.71 -2.18 -3.31
CA ARG A 200 -15.79 -2.80 -4.09
C ARG A 200 -16.97 -3.21 -3.20
N ARG A 201 -16.69 -3.89 -2.10
CA ARG A 201 -17.71 -4.31 -1.13
C ARG A 201 -18.48 -3.11 -0.59
N THR A 202 -17.77 -2.05 -0.22
CA THR A 202 -18.39 -0.81 0.27
C THR A 202 -19.33 -0.20 -0.79
N VAL A 203 -18.90 -0.16 -2.06
CA VAL A 203 -19.72 0.35 -3.17
C VAL A 203 -20.96 -0.51 -3.40
N THR A 204 -20.81 -1.84 -3.41
CA THR A 204 -21.93 -2.77 -3.61
C THR A 204 -22.96 -2.64 -2.49
N ASN A 205 -22.52 -2.57 -1.24
CA ASN A 205 -23.42 -2.41 -0.10
C ASN A 205 -24.14 -1.06 -0.16
N LEU A 206 -23.43 0.01 -0.53
CA LEU A 206 -24.04 1.33 -0.71
C LEU A 206 -25.09 1.34 -1.84
N ALA A 207 -24.82 0.64 -2.94
CA ALA A 207 -25.76 0.50 -4.04
C ALA A 207 -27.02 -0.27 -3.60
N GLY A 208 -26.89 -1.31 -2.79
CA GLY A 208 -28.02 -2.06 -2.23
C GLY A 208 -28.93 -1.19 -1.33
N ILE A 209 -28.34 -0.33 -0.48
CA ILE A 209 -29.09 0.64 0.32
C ILE A 209 -29.88 1.60 -0.57
N MET A 210 -29.28 2.01 -1.71
CA MET A 210 -29.93 2.89 -2.67
C MET A 210 -31.00 2.20 -3.53
N SER A 211 -30.87 0.93 -3.89
CA SER A 211 -31.88 0.22 -4.71
C SER A 211 -33.13 -0.12 -3.91
N ASN A 212 -32.96 -0.49 -2.64
CA ASN A 212 -34.08 -0.78 -1.74
C ASN A 212 -34.95 0.47 -1.48
N ALA A 213 -34.38 1.67 -1.67
CA ALA A 213 -35.09 2.95 -1.63
C ALA A 213 -36.14 3.12 -2.73
N THR A 214 -35.85 2.66 -3.94
CA THR A 214 -36.71 2.85 -5.12
C THR A 214 -37.89 1.89 -5.15
N SER A 215 -37.82 0.79 -4.40
CA SER A 215 -38.90 -0.20 -4.29
C SER A 215 -39.98 0.17 -3.27
N SER A 216 -39.77 1.20 -2.44
CA SER A 216 -40.69 1.59 -1.35
C SER A 216 -41.43 2.90 -1.59
N ALA A 217 -41.50 3.39 -2.83
CA ALA A 217 -42.34 4.55 -3.15
C ALA A 217 -43.83 4.12 -3.13
N PRO A 218 -44.70 4.79 -2.35
CA PRO A 218 -46.10 4.39 -2.27
C PRO A 218 -46.78 4.60 -3.63
N THR A 219 -47.35 3.53 -4.18
CA THR A 219 -48.35 3.60 -5.24
C THR A 219 -49.53 4.40 -4.70
N THR A 220 -49.62 5.68 -5.09
CA THR A 220 -50.81 6.48 -4.83
C THR A 220 -51.98 5.85 -5.59
N ALA A 221 -52.78 5.05 -4.88
CA ALA A 221 -54.03 4.52 -5.38
C ALA A 221 -54.95 5.70 -5.70
N ARG A 222 -55.22 5.89 -6.99
CA ARG A 222 -56.21 6.82 -7.51
C ARG A 222 -57.59 6.19 -7.28
N THR A 223 -58.30 6.62 -6.23
CA THR A 223 -59.72 6.29 -6.04
C THR A 223 -60.57 7.21 -6.91
N ASN A 224 -61.44 6.58 -7.71
CA ASN A 224 -62.50 7.23 -8.49
C ASN A 224 -63.59 7.82 -7.59
#